data_AF-A0A7J6L1B5-F1
#
_entry.id   AF-A0A7J6L1B5-F1
#
_cell.length_a   1.000
_cell.length_b   1.000
_cell.length_c   1.000
_cell.angle_alpha   90.00
_cell.angle_beta   90.00
_cell.angle_gamma   90.00
#
_symmetry.space_group_name_H-M   'P 1'
#
loop_
_entity.id
_entity.type
_entity.pdbx_description
1 polymer ?
#
loop_
_entity_poly.entity_id
_entity_poly.type
_entity_poly.pdbx_seq_one_letter_code
_entity_poly.pdbx_strand_id
1 'polypeptide(L)'
;MLPSTSRILSTVPRSLGPALATTATKESPPKTEEASTDKPPKRPWTATSLFLYGSGVAAASWVGYCAFQSGGNPHKTEIMIENSLKQLPLYKPPERPEAEKLSRVDQHDLGDATMKDLATWFMAEDKRAVDGVSRSMVLDFVGESLGLLEPEEAEMEKDDDKRYPRFGKGKGKQLSEVTKAFVHKGHGRLDEEKRQGGCSLSEAAEFLSSVIGIHGDDAADKVRQRLHVIVEKNYKNTGTAVSVFQNPMNITPPPQPLPEVDEEEANKAVLKLELGQYETELAEGDADKERKKWLQNEIKTVKGLLQKK
;
A
#
# COMPACT_ATOMS: atom_id res chain seq x y z
N MET A 1 40.21 30.96 19.27
CA MET A 1 40.11 30.13 20.49
C MET A 1 39.22 28.94 20.15
N LEU A 2 39.80 27.75 20.05
CA LEU A 2 39.12 26.47 19.80
C LEU A 2 38.89 25.76 21.13
N PRO A 3 37.80 24.99 21.24
CA PRO A 3 37.91 23.60 21.70
C PRO A 3 36.91 22.69 20.94
N SER A 4 36.93 21.37 20.97
CA SER A 4 37.90 20.32 21.28
C SER A 4 37.17 19.05 20.81
N THR A 5 37.74 18.31 19.86
CA THR A 5 37.18 17.04 19.39
C THR A 5 37.59 15.91 20.33
N SER A 6 36.64 15.10 20.78
CA SER A 6 36.94 13.84 21.48
C SER A 6 36.07 12.73 20.95
N ARG A 7 36.75 11.79 20.30
CA ARG A 7 36.28 10.59 19.63
C ARG A 7 36.54 9.44 20.61
N ILE A 8 35.53 8.64 20.98
CA ILE A 8 35.74 7.41 21.76
C ILE A 8 35.10 6.22 21.02
N LEU A 9 35.97 5.35 20.53
CA LEU A 9 35.73 3.95 20.15
C LEU A 9 35.68 3.10 21.42
N SER A 10 34.77 2.14 21.52
CA SER A 10 34.92 0.98 22.43
C SER A 10 33.97 -0.16 22.00
N THR A 11 34.49 -1.14 21.25
CA THR A 11 34.76 -2.54 21.65
C THR A 11 33.54 -3.47 21.80
N VAL A 12 33.44 -4.38 20.82
CA VAL A 12 32.64 -5.61 20.83
C VAL A 12 33.40 -6.70 21.61
N PRO A 13 32.76 -7.45 22.54
CA PRO A 13 33.36 -8.67 23.05
C PRO A 13 33.01 -9.89 22.17
N ARG A 14 34.08 -10.60 21.79
CA ARG A 14 34.12 -11.89 21.07
C ARG A 14 34.34 -12.98 22.13
N SER A 15 33.51 -14.03 22.14
CA SER A 15 33.64 -15.22 22.99
C SER A 15 33.57 -16.45 22.08
N LEU A 16 34.69 -17.02 21.64
CA LEU A 16 35.44 -18.16 22.23
C LEU A 16 34.63 -19.46 22.32
N GLY A 17 34.82 -20.32 21.33
CA GLY A 17 34.48 -21.75 21.41
C GLY A 17 35.52 -22.55 22.20
N PRO A 18 35.25 -23.82 22.55
CA PRO A 18 36.26 -24.73 23.04
C PRO A 18 36.80 -25.65 21.93
N ALA A 19 38.08 -25.91 22.09
CA ALA A 19 38.98 -26.58 21.19
C ALA A 19 38.86 -28.11 21.22
N LEU A 20 39.23 -28.70 20.08
CA LEU A 20 39.78 -30.04 19.94
C LEU A 20 40.90 -30.28 20.98
N ALA A 21 40.83 -31.42 21.66
CA ALA A 21 41.99 -32.03 22.32
C ALA A 21 42.40 -33.28 21.54
N THR A 22 43.62 -33.24 21.01
CA THR A 22 44.32 -34.29 20.28
C THR A 22 45.10 -35.16 21.28
N THR A 23 45.04 -36.49 21.13
CA THR A 23 46.11 -37.38 21.60
C THR A 23 46.53 -38.36 20.51
N ALA A 24 47.77 -38.15 20.06
CA ALA A 24 48.76 -39.03 19.44
C ALA A 24 48.68 -40.52 19.85
N THR A 25 49.19 -41.56 19.17
CA THR A 25 49.95 -41.80 17.92
C THR A 25 50.19 -43.32 17.86
N LYS A 26 50.09 -43.99 16.69
CA LYS A 26 51.12 -44.94 16.19
C LYS A 26 50.77 -45.59 14.86
N GLU A 27 51.71 -45.51 13.93
CA GLU A 27 51.78 -46.15 12.60
C GLU A 27 51.96 -47.67 12.67
N SER A 28 51.41 -48.40 11.68
CA SER A 28 52.04 -49.50 10.91
C SER A 28 51.03 -50.16 9.93
N PRO A 29 51.48 -50.84 8.83
CA PRO A 29 50.97 -50.68 7.45
C PRO A 29 49.91 -51.74 7.04
N PRO A 30 49.38 -51.72 5.79
CA PRO A 30 48.04 -52.21 5.46
C PRO A 30 48.01 -53.73 5.31
N LYS A 31 46.97 -54.35 5.86
CA LYS A 31 46.60 -55.72 5.52
C LYS A 31 45.35 -55.66 4.64
N THR A 32 45.58 -55.91 3.37
CA THR A 32 44.60 -56.33 2.39
C THR A 32 43.70 -57.40 3.00
N GLU A 33 42.44 -57.08 3.22
CA GLU A 33 41.36 -58.06 3.34
C GLU A 33 40.24 -57.62 2.41
N GLU A 34 39.70 -58.65 1.77
CA GLU A 34 38.99 -58.63 0.51
C GLU A 34 37.67 -57.86 0.61
N ALA A 35 37.28 -57.28 -0.52
CA ALA A 35 35.94 -56.74 -0.72
C ALA A 35 34.91 -57.84 -0.46
N SER A 36 34.34 -57.88 0.75
CA SER A 36 33.07 -58.57 0.98
C SER A 36 31.97 -57.67 0.42
N THR A 37 31.36 -58.12 -0.67
CA THR A 37 30.06 -57.66 -1.11
C THR A 37 28.99 -58.15 -0.14
N ASP A 38 29.04 -57.71 1.11
CA ASP A 38 27.97 -57.94 2.07
C ASP A 38 26.86 -56.91 1.80
N LYS A 39 25.77 -57.38 1.19
CA LYS A 39 24.52 -56.63 1.14
C LYS A 39 24.16 -56.27 2.59
N PRO A 40 23.94 -54.98 2.93
CA PRO A 40 23.62 -54.62 4.30
C PRO A 40 22.41 -55.45 4.76
N PRO A 41 22.43 -55.99 6.01
CA PRO A 41 21.36 -56.83 6.49
C PRO A 41 20.04 -56.07 6.35
N LYS A 42 19.05 -56.72 5.72
CA LYS A 42 17.68 -56.19 5.56
C LYS A 42 17.09 -55.93 6.94
N ARG A 43 17.36 -54.76 7.52
CA ARG A 43 16.72 -54.33 8.76
C ARG A 43 15.22 -54.31 8.50
N PRO A 44 14.39 -54.94 9.36
CA PRO A 44 12.96 -54.88 9.20
C PRO A 44 12.52 -53.42 9.24
N TRP A 45 11.62 -53.03 8.34
CA TRP A 45 11.10 -51.67 8.31
C TRP A 45 10.38 -51.39 9.63
N THR A 46 10.97 -50.52 10.43
CA THR A 46 10.35 -50.00 11.66
C THR A 46 9.28 -48.98 11.29
N ALA A 47 8.24 -48.85 12.13
CA ALA A 47 7.18 -47.86 11.92
C ALA A 47 7.73 -46.42 11.80
N THR A 48 8.80 -46.10 12.53
CA THR A 48 9.54 -44.84 12.44
C THR A 48 10.22 -44.67 11.08
N SER A 49 10.87 -45.71 10.55
CA SER A 49 11.45 -45.65 9.19
C SER A 49 10.39 -45.50 8.09
N LEU A 50 9.22 -46.15 8.25
CA LEU A 50 8.08 -45.97 7.33
C LEU A 50 7.54 -44.54 7.39
N PHE A 51 7.38 -43.99 8.60
CA PHE A 51 6.87 -42.63 8.79
C PHE A 51 7.82 -41.58 8.20
N LEU A 52 9.13 -41.66 8.49
CA LEU A 52 10.12 -40.73 7.96
C LEU A 52 10.25 -40.81 6.44
N TYR A 53 10.18 -42.03 5.89
CA TYR A 53 10.20 -42.22 4.45
C TYR A 53 8.93 -41.65 3.79
N GLY A 54 7.77 -41.93 4.37
CA GLY A 54 6.48 -41.42 3.87
C GLY A 54 6.38 -39.90 3.96
N SER A 55 6.81 -39.29 5.06
CA SER A 55 6.81 -37.84 5.22
C SER A 55 7.82 -37.16 4.29
N GLY A 56 8.99 -37.77 4.06
CA GLY A 56 9.97 -37.30 3.10
C GLY A 56 9.44 -37.29 1.66
N VAL A 57 8.79 -38.37 1.23
CA VAL A 57 8.20 -38.46 -0.12
C VAL A 57 7.05 -37.46 -0.27
N ALA A 58 6.20 -37.31 0.74
CA ALA A 58 5.12 -36.34 0.73
C ALA A 58 5.66 -34.90 0.63
N ALA A 59 6.67 -34.54 1.44
CA ALA A 59 7.30 -33.23 1.40
C ALA A 59 7.96 -32.94 0.05
N ALA A 60 8.69 -33.90 -0.52
CA ALA A 60 9.32 -33.76 -1.83
C ALA A 60 8.28 -33.59 -2.95
N SER A 61 7.19 -34.35 -2.89
CA SER A 61 6.09 -34.25 -3.86
C SER A 61 5.38 -32.90 -3.76
N TRP A 62 5.17 -32.40 -2.54
CA TRP A 62 4.60 -31.08 -2.28
C TRP A 62 5.48 -29.95 -2.83
N VAL A 63 6.78 -29.97 -2.55
CA VAL A 63 7.74 -28.98 -3.08
C VAL A 63 7.79 -29.04 -4.61
N GLY A 64 7.79 -30.24 -5.19
CA GLY A 64 7.72 -30.44 -6.64
C GLY A 64 6.45 -29.85 -7.26
N TYR A 65 5.31 -30.00 -6.60
CA TYR A 65 4.04 -29.39 -7.02
C TYR A 65 4.08 -27.86 -6.99
N CYS A 66 4.62 -27.26 -5.92
CA CYS A 66 4.83 -25.81 -5.83
C CYS A 66 5.77 -25.31 -6.94
N ALA A 67 6.86 -26.03 -7.21
CA ALA A 67 7.80 -25.69 -8.27
C ALA A 67 7.15 -25.75 -9.66
N PHE A 68 6.31 -26.76 -9.92
CA PHE A 68 5.55 -26.89 -11.15
C PHE A 68 4.55 -25.75 -11.35
N GLN A 69 3.73 -25.43 -10.33
CA GLN A 69 2.79 -24.31 -10.40
C GLN A 69 3.47 -22.95 -10.59
N SER A 70 4.68 -22.77 -10.06
CA SER A 70 5.42 -21.52 -10.18
C SER A 70 6.00 -21.28 -11.60
N GLY A 71 5.92 -22.25 -12.51
CA GLY A 71 6.60 -22.20 -13.81
C GLY A 71 8.12 -22.35 -13.69
N GLY A 72 8.61 -23.01 -12.64
CA GLY A 72 10.04 -23.21 -12.39
C GLY A 72 10.79 -21.97 -11.86
N ASN A 73 10.08 -20.91 -11.46
CA ASN A 73 10.71 -19.74 -10.87
C ASN A 73 10.99 -19.99 -9.37
N PRO A 74 12.27 -19.97 -8.94
CA PRO A 74 12.63 -20.30 -7.55
C PRO A 74 12.05 -19.30 -6.53
N HIS A 75 12.01 -18.02 -6.87
CA HIS A 75 11.47 -16.98 -5.99
C HIS A 75 9.96 -17.13 -5.79
N LYS A 76 9.23 -17.41 -6.87
CA LYS A 76 7.79 -17.67 -6.79
C LYS A 76 7.48 -18.97 -6.04
N THR A 77 8.34 -19.99 -6.17
CA THR A 77 8.24 -21.24 -5.42
C THR A 77 8.42 -20.99 -3.92
N GLU A 78 9.43 -20.22 -3.54
CA GLU A 78 9.68 -19.83 -2.15
C GLU A 78 8.48 -19.13 -1.51
N ILE A 79 7.91 -18.12 -2.19
CA ILE A 79 6.71 -17.40 -1.72
C ILE A 79 5.52 -18.35 -1.54
N MET A 80 5.30 -19.30 -2.45
CA MET A 80 4.20 -20.25 -2.34
C MET A 80 4.39 -21.23 -1.17
N ILE A 81 5.61 -21.71 -0.95
CA ILE A 81 5.93 -22.57 0.19
C ILE A 81 5.74 -21.81 1.50
N GLU A 82 6.22 -20.57 1.58
CA GLU A 82 6.08 -19.71 2.76
C GLU A 82 4.59 -19.45 3.08
N ASN A 83 3.80 -19.10 2.07
CA ASN A 83 2.36 -18.87 2.23
C ASN A 83 1.61 -20.13 2.68
N SER A 84 1.99 -21.30 2.16
CA SER A 84 1.40 -22.58 2.59
C SER A 84 1.77 -22.95 4.02
N LEU A 85 3.03 -22.73 4.43
CA LEU A 85 3.47 -22.95 5.81
C LEU A 85 2.74 -22.03 6.78
N LYS A 86 2.54 -20.75 6.41
CA LYS A 86 1.77 -19.77 7.21
C LYS A 86 0.30 -20.13 7.40
N GLN A 87 -0.27 -21.01 6.56
CA GLN A 87 -1.66 -21.48 6.69
C GLN A 87 -1.80 -22.71 7.61
N LEU A 88 -0.69 -23.34 8.02
CA LEU A 88 -0.76 -24.44 8.97
C LEU A 88 -1.27 -23.94 10.33
N PRO A 89 -2.07 -24.73 11.06
CA PRO A 89 -2.69 -24.31 12.33
C PRO A 89 -1.69 -24.05 13.47
N LEU A 90 -0.41 -24.33 13.25
CA LEU A 90 0.71 -24.01 14.16
C LEU A 90 1.18 -22.56 14.02
N TYR A 91 0.83 -21.87 12.93
CA TYR A 91 1.19 -20.48 12.70
C TYR A 91 -0.02 -19.57 12.90
N LYS A 92 0.24 -18.34 13.34
CA LYS A 92 -0.79 -17.29 13.41
C LYS A 92 -1.36 -17.12 12.01
N PRO A 93 -2.70 -17.08 11.82
CA PRO A 93 -3.29 -16.95 10.49
C PRO A 93 -2.70 -15.75 9.78
N PRO A 94 -2.41 -15.87 8.47
CA PRO A 94 -1.85 -14.76 7.70
C PRO A 94 -2.76 -13.55 7.88
N GLU A 95 -2.16 -12.39 8.19
CA GLU A 95 -2.92 -11.16 8.26
C GLU A 95 -3.60 -10.91 6.92
N ARG A 96 -4.79 -10.31 6.95
CA ARG A 96 -5.51 -9.98 5.71
C ARG A 96 -4.59 -9.18 4.78
N PRO A 97 -4.63 -9.45 3.47
CA PRO A 97 -3.77 -8.76 2.51
C PRO A 97 -3.94 -7.24 2.65
N GLU A 98 -2.84 -6.48 2.48
CA GLU A 98 -2.87 -5.02 2.64
C GLU A 98 -3.93 -4.37 1.76
N ALA A 99 -4.18 -4.90 0.56
CA ALA A 99 -5.25 -4.45 -0.32
C ALA A 99 -6.66 -4.60 0.29
N GLU A 100 -6.91 -5.63 1.10
CA GLU A 100 -8.19 -5.82 1.79
C GLU A 100 -8.29 -4.95 3.05
N LYS A 101 -7.16 -4.66 3.71
CA LYS A 101 -7.09 -3.67 4.79
C LYS A 101 -7.37 -2.26 4.25
N LEU A 102 -6.86 -1.93 3.07
CA LEU A 102 -7.05 -0.64 2.41
C LEU A 102 -8.42 -0.48 1.74
N SER A 103 -9.09 -1.57 1.38
CA SER A 103 -10.40 -1.51 0.73
C SER A 103 -11.54 -1.21 1.71
N ARG A 104 -11.32 -1.40 3.02
CA ARG A 104 -12.27 -1.01 4.05
C ARG A 104 -11.83 0.31 4.67
N VAL A 105 -12.68 1.31 4.57
CA VAL A 105 -12.48 2.58 5.26
C VAL A 105 -12.80 2.35 6.74
N ASP A 106 -11.77 2.31 7.57
CA ASP A 106 -11.94 2.32 9.02
C ASP A 106 -12.47 3.71 9.45
N GLN A 107 -13.50 3.69 10.28
CA GLN A 107 -14.24 4.88 10.73
C GLN A 107 -13.68 5.44 12.03
N HIS A 108 -12.87 4.67 12.77
CA HIS A 108 -12.22 5.11 13.99
C HIS A 108 -13.17 5.86 14.95
N ASP A 109 -14.32 5.29 15.29
CA ASP A 109 -15.34 5.88 16.18
C ASP A 109 -16.02 7.17 15.70
N LEU A 110 -15.77 7.64 14.48
CA LEU A 110 -16.56 8.72 13.88
C LEU A 110 -17.97 8.23 13.55
N GLY A 111 -18.97 9.00 13.95
CA GLY A 111 -20.35 8.73 13.56
C GLY A 111 -20.56 8.80 12.04
N ASP A 112 -21.48 7.98 11.52
CA ASP A 112 -21.66 7.78 10.08
C ASP A 112 -21.83 9.07 9.27
N ALA A 113 -22.58 10.03 9.82
CA ALA A 113 -22.81 11.31 9.18
C ALA A 113 -21.52 12.13 9.07
N THR A 114 -20.72 12.18 10.14
CA THR A 114 -19.44 12.90 10.16
C THR A 114 -18.45 12.24 9.20
N MET A 115 -18.42 10.91 9.17
CA MET A 115 -17.56 10.17 8.26
C MET A 115 -17.94 10.39 6.79
N LYS A 116 -19.25 10.44 6.49
CA LYS A 116 -19.76 10.74 5.15
C LYS A 116 -19.34 12.13 4.67
N ASP A 117 -19.49 13.13 5.53
CA ASP A 117 -19.12 14.51 5.18
C ASP A 117 -17.59 14.65 5.06
N LEU A 118 -16.80 13.98 5.93
CA LEU A 118 -15.35 13.94 5.83
C LEU A 118 -14.89 13.30 4.52
N ALA A 119 -15.48 12.15 4.14
CA ALA A 119 -15.16 11.50 2.88
C ALA A 119 -15.55 12.33 1.66
N THR A 120 -16.67 13.05 1.74
CA THR A 120 -17.11 13.94 0.67
C THR A 120 -16.13 15.09 0.47
N TRP A 121 -15.70 15.74 1.56
CA TRP A 121 -14.64 16.73 1.52
C TRP A 121 -13.35 16.14 0.96
N PHE A 122 -12.91 14.99 1.50
CA PHE A 122 -11.66 14.35 1.13
C PHE A 122 -11.61 14.00 -0.37
N MET A 123 -12.65 13.36 -0.90
CA MET A 123 -12.72 13.00 -2.32
C MET A 123 -12.81 14.23 -3.23
N ALA A 124 -13.48 15.30 -2.79
CA ALA A 124 -13.55 16.51 -3.58
C ALA A 124 -12.18 17.18 -3.67
N GLU A 125 -11.41 17.15 -2.59
CA GLU A 125 -10.10 17.78 -2.53
C GLU A 125 -9.00 16.92 -3.16
N ASP A 126 -9.11 15.60 -3.06
CA ASP A 126 -8.27 14.65 -3.79
C ASP A 126 -8.38 14.84 -5.31
N LYS A 127 -9.59 15.12 -5.81
CA LYS A 127 -9.82 15.41 -7.24
C LYS A 127 -9.27 16.77 -7.67
N ARG A 128 -9.16 17.74 -6.76
CA ARG A 128 -8.68 19.10 -7.06
C ARG A 128 -7.17 19.21 -6.96
N ALA A 129 -6.55 18.49 -6.04
CA ALA A 129 -5.12 18.48 -5.85
C ALA A 129 -4.43 17.62 -6.92
N VAL A 130 -3.32 18.09 -7.47
CA VAL A 130 -2.52 17.34 -8.46
C VAL A 130 -1.90 16.09 -7.84
N ASP A 131 -1.48 16.19 -6.57
CA ASP A 131 -0.79 15.14 -5.83
C ASP A 131 -1.69 14.45 -4.78
N GLY A 132 -3.01 14.65 -4.87
CA GLY A 132 -3.99 14.16 -3.90
C GLY A 132 -3.98 14.93 -2.57
N VAL A 133 -4.73 14.44 -1.58
CA VAL A 133 -4.85 15.10 -0.27
C VAL A 133 -3.56 14.94 0.54
N SER A 134 -2.90 16.04 0.87
CA SER A 134 -1.71 16.03 1.71
C SER A 134 -2.05 16.04 3.21
N ARG A 135 -1.13 15.54 4.05
CA ARG A 135 -1.26 15.66 5.52
C ARG A 135 -1.34 17.11 5.99
N SER A 136 -0.61 18.03 5.37
CA SER A 136 -0.70 19.45 5.69
C SER A 136 -2.10 19.99 5.43
N MET A 137 -2.72 19.62 4.31
CA MET A 137 -4.09 20.01 3.98
C MET A 137 -5.11 19.47 5.00
N VAL A 138 -4.90 18.26 5.52
CA VAL A 138 -5.72 17.71 6.62
C VAL A 138 -5.51 18.51 7.91
N LEU A 139 -4.27 18.89 8.24
CA LEU A 139 -3.98 19.71 9.42
C LEU A 139 -4.61 21.09 9.31
N ASP A 140 -4.50 21.76 8.16
CA ASP A 140 -5.11 23.07 7.90
C ASP A 140 -6.63 22.97 7.99
N PHE A 141 -7.21 21.90 7.45
CA PHE A 141 -8.64 21.66 7.54
C PHE A 141 -9.12 21.49 8.99
N VAL A 142 -8.46 20.63 9.76
CA VAL A 142 -8.82 20.37 11.16
C VAL A 142 -8.53 21.57 12.07
N GLY A 143 -7.45 22.29 11.79
CA GLY A 143 -7.01 23.46 12.55
C GLY A 143 -7.82 24.72 12.24
N GLU A 144 -7.84 25.15 10.98
CA GLU A 144 -8.45 26.42 10.57
C GLU A 144 -9.95 26.29 10.34
N SER A 145 -10.38 25.26 9.59
CA SER A 145 -11.78 25.13 9.19
C SER A 145 -12.65 24.57 10.32
N LEU A 146 -12.16 23.56 11.05
CA LEU A 146 -12.87 22.99 12.18
C LEU A 146 -12.56 23.69 13.51
N GLY A 147 -11.41 24.38 13.61
CA GLY A 147 -11.03 25.12 14.82
C GLY A 147 -10.57 24.22 15.97
N LEU A 148 -10.03 23.03 15.67
CA LEU A 148 -9.70 22.01 16.68
C LEU A 148 -8.22 21.95 17.05
N LEU A 149 -7.35 22.65 16.32
CA LEU A 149 -5.92 22.71 16.61
C LEU A 149 -5.51 24.13 17.03
N GLU A 150 -4.40 24.20 17.74
CA GLU A 150 -3.72 25.47 18.01
C GLU A 150 -3.08 25.99 16.72
N PRO A 151 -3.00 27.31 16.53
CA PRO A 151 -2.28 27.87 15.38
C PRO A 151 -0.79 27.49 15.47
N GLU A 152 -0.16 27.25 14.32
CA GLU A 152 1.25 26.83 14.23
C GLU A 152 2.19 27.79 14.99
N GLU A 153 1.87 29.08 14.98
CA GLU A 153 2.58 30.13 15.72
C GLU A 153 2.68 29.84 17.23
N ALA A 154 1.66 29.20 17.80
CA ALA A 154 1.64 28.86 19.21
C ALA A 154 2.66 27.76 19.55
N GLU A 155 2.94 26.81 18.63
CA GLU A 155 3.91 25.74 18.87
C GLU A 155 5.37 26.23 18.91
N MET A 156 5.66 27.35 18.23
CA MET A 156 6.98 27.99 18.23
C MET A 156 7.29 28.76 19.53
N GLU A 157 6.29 28.97 20.39
CA GLU A 157 6.47 29.63 21.67
C GLU A 157 7.31 28.77 22.61
N LYS A 158 8.31 29.36 23.26
CA LYS A 158 9.22 28.65 24.17
C LYS A 158 8.63 28.50 25.56
N ASP A 159 7.73 29.41 25.93
CA ASP A 159 7.04 29.42 27.20
C ASP A 159 5.85 28.43 27.16
N ASP A 160 5.99 27.30 27.86
CA ASP A 160 5.00 26.21 27.86
C ASP A 160 3.59 26.65 28.30
N ASP A 161 3.49 27.72 29.09
CA ASP A 161 2.19 28.24 29.56
C ASP A 161 1.51 29.13 28.52
N LYS A 162 2.27 29.64 27.54
CA LYS A 162 1.77 30.44 26.41
C LYS A 162 1.60 29.65 25.12
N ARG A 163 2.20 28.45 25.05
CA ARG A 163 2.16 27.55 23.88
C ARG A 163 0.76 27.04 23.52
N TYR A 164 -0.19 27.07 24.46
CA TYR A 164 -1.54 26.51 24.25
C TYR A 164 -2.65 27.48 24.69
N PRO A 165 -2.80 28.62 23.99
CA PRO A 165 -3.66 29.71 24.42
C PRO A 165 -5.16 29.39 24.30
N ARG A 166 -5.57 28.50 23.37
CA ARG A 166 -7.00 28.20 23.14
C ARG A 166 -7.50 27.10 24.07
N PHE A 167 -6.70 26.05 24.27
CA PHE A 167 -7.17 24.84 24.96
C PHE A 167 -6.50 24.60 26.32
N GLY A 168 -5.50 25.42 26.66
CA GLY A 168 -4.72 25.28 27.87
C GLY A 168 -3.71 24.14 27.80
N LYS A 169 -2.79 24.12 28.76
CA LYS A 169 -1.61 23.24 28.77
C LYS A 169 -1.90 21.75 28.66
N GLY A 170 -2.95 21.27 29.33
CA GLY A 170 -3.31 19.85 29.37
C GLY A 170 -3.74 19.32 28.00
N LYS A 171 -4.83 19.89 27.45
CA LYS A 171 -5.36 19.49 26.13
C LYS A 171 -4.40 19.86 25.00
N GLY A 172 -3.77 21.03 25.08
CA GLY A 172 -2.82 21.50 24.07
C GLY A 172 -1.62 20.56 23.90
N LYS A 173 -1.05 20.05 25.00
CA LYS A 173 0.04 19.07 24.92
C LYS A 173 -0.40 17.78 24.23
N GLN A 174 -1.58 17.25 24.57
CA GLN A 174 -2.13 16.05 23.95
C GLN A 174 -2.38 16.26 22.44
N LEU A 175 -2.93 17.42 22.06
CA LEU A 175 -3.13 17.77 20.66
C LEU A 175 -1.80 17.84 19.91
N SER A 176 -0.77 18.46 20.47
CA SER A 176 0.56 18.52 19.85
C SER A 176 1.18 17.13 19.69
N GLU A 177 1.02 16.24 20.67
CA GLU A 177 1.49 14.85 20.58
C GLU A 177 0.77 14.07 19.46
N VAL A 178 -0.55 14.19 19.35
CA VAL A 178 -1.34 13.55 18.29
C VAL A 178 -0.99 14.11 16.91
N THR A 179 -0.84 15.43 16.78
CA THR A 179 -0.41 16.09 15.53
C THR A 179 0.98 15.63 15.10
N LYS A 180 1.95 15.57 16.03
CA LYS A 180 3.29 15.05 15.74
C LYS A 180 3.27 13.60 15.32
N ALA A 181 2.48 12.76 15.99
CA ALA A 181 2.33 11.35 15.62
C ALA A 181 1.76 11.22 14.20
N PHE A 182 0.75 12.01 13.85
CA PHE A 182 0.15 12.03 12.51
C PHE A 182 1.16 12.44 11.42
N VAL A 183 1.97 13.48 11.68
CA VAL A 183 3.04 13.91 10.75
C VAL A 183 4.12 12.84 10.63
N HIS A 184 4.58 12.29 11.74
CA HIS A 184 5.62 11.26 11.75
C HIS A 184 5.20 9.97 11.04
N LYS A 185 3.92 9.61 11.06
CA LYS A 185 3.38 8.46 10.31
C LYS A 185 3.61 8.59 8.79
N GLY A 186 3.81 9.82 8.27
CA GLY A 186 4.17 10.08 6.88
C GLY A 186 5.68 10.02 6.57
N HIS A 187 6.56 10.08 7.57
CA HIS A 187 8.02 10.04 7.38
C HIS A 187 8.50 8.58 7.30
N GLY A 188 8.82 8.08 6.10
CA GLY A 188 9.48 6.77 5.93
C GLY A 188 9.01 5.87 4.78
N ARG A 189 8.19 6.35 3.84
CA ARG A 189 7.90 5.60 2.61
C ARG A 189 8.96 5.93 1.54
N LEU A 190 9.78 4.92 1.20
CA LEU A 190 10.88 4.90 0.21
C LEU A 190 10.57 5.65 -1.10
N ASP A 191 11.61 6.23 -1.75
CA ASP A 191 11.86 6.86 -3.08
C ASP A 191 10.70 7.41 -3.95
N GLU A 192 9.48 6.96 -3.72
CA GLU A 192 8.17 7.59 -3.93
C GLU A 192 8.01 8.87 -3.07
N GLU A 193 9.06 9.70 -2.97
CA GLU A 193 9.10 10.88 -2.08
C GLU A 193 8.05 11.96 -2.43
N LYS A 194 7.36 11.80 -3.57
CA LYS A 194 6.18 12.60 -3.93
C LYS A 194 4.85 12.05 -3.40
N ARG A 195 4.76 10.75 -3.08
CA ARG A 195 3.63 10.19 -2.30
C ARG A 195 3.79 10.44 -0.78
N GLN A 196 4.91 11.00 -0.33
CA GLN A 196 5.20 11.30 1.08
C GLN A 196 4.35 12.43 1.70
N GLY A 197 3.56 13.15 0.90
CA GLY A 197 2.50 14.03 1.41
C GLY A 197 1.16 13.32 1.60
N GLY A 198 0.90 12.24 0.84
CA GLY A 198 -0.41 11.64 0.70
C GLY A 198 -0.97 11.11 2.01
N CYS A 199 -2.08 11.69 2.44
CA CYS A 199 -2.91 11.17 3.52
C CYS A 199 -3.93 10.21 2.92
N SER A 200 -4.29 9.14 3.61
CA SER A 200 -5.47 8.35 3.28
C SER A 200 -6.70 8.87 4.03
N LEU A 201 -7.91 8.54 3.54
CA LEU A 201 -9.15 8.89 4.23
C LEU A 201 -9.22 8.26 5.64
N SER A 202 -8.76 7.02 5.80
CA SER A 202 -8.72 6.36 7.12
C SER A 202 -7.75 7.05 8.07
N GLU A 203 -6.57 7.48 7.62
CA GLU A 203 -5.66 8.27 8.46
C GLU A 203 -6.25 9.63 8.85
N ALA A 204 -6.97 10.29 7.93
CA ALA A 204 -7.66 11.54 8.24
C ALA A 204 -8.80 11.33 9.26
N ALA A 205 -9.53 10.21 9.16
CA ALA A 205 -10.56 9.82 10.11
C ALA A 205 -9.96 9.49 11.49
N GLU A 206 -8.90 8.68 11.55
CA GLU A 206 -8.16 8.37 12.78
C GLU A 206 -7.69 9.63 13.49
N PHE A 207 -7.11 10.58 12.73
CA PHE A 207 -6.65 11.85 13.26
C PHE A 207 -7.81 12.71 13.80
N LEU A 208 -8.88 12.88 13.02
CA LEU A 208 -10.04 13.67 13.42
C LEU A 208 -10.70 13.09 14.67
N SER A 209 -10.86 11.76 14.74
CA SER A 209 -11.42 11.09 15.91
C SER A 209 -10.58 11.30 17.16
N SER A 210 -9.25 11.14 17.05
CA SER A 210 -8.32 11.37 18.16
C SER A 210 -8.40 12.80 18.69
N VAL A 211 -8.50 13.78 17.78
CA VAL A 211 -8.66 15.20 18.14
C VAL A 211 -10.02 15.45 18.81
N ILE A 212 -11.11 14.88 18.30
CA ILE A 212 -12.44 14.98 18.93
C ILE A 212 -12.42 14.39 20.34
N GLY A 213 -11.79 13.22 20.52
CA GLY A 213 -11.67 12.55 21.83
C GLY A 213 -10.95 13.40 22.88
N ILE A 214 -9.97 14.22 22.49
CA ILE A 214 -9.28 15.16 23.41
C ILE A 214 -10.19 16.33 23.79
N HIS A 215 -11.03 16.81 22.87
CA HIS A 215 -11.94 17.91 23.14
C HIS A 215 -13.16 17.48 23.95
N GLY A 216 -13.64 16.24 23.77
CA GLY A 216 -14.80 15.63 24.43
C GLY A 216 -16.05 15.61 23.56
N ASP A 217 -17.12 14.98 24.05
CA ASP A 217 -18.35 14.72 23.27
C ASP A 217 -19.03 15.99 22.74
N ASP A 218 -19.02 17.09 23.51
CA ASP A 218 -19.55 18.39 23.08
C ASP A 218 -18.88 18.96 21.83
N ALA A 219 -17.66 18.52 21.52
CA ALA A 219 -16.94 18.90 20.32
C ALA A 219 -17.36 18.07 19.10
N ALA A 220 -17.75 16.81 19.28
CA ALA A 220 -18.17 15.93 18.19
C ALA A 220 -19.36 16.51 17.42
N ASP A 221 -20.37 17.02 18.14
CA ASP A 221 -21.55 17.63 17.53
C ASP A 221 -21.22 18.95 16.82
N LYS A 222 -20.35 19.77 17.40
CA LYS A 222 -19.90 21.02 16.77
C LYS A 222 -19.10 20.75 15.50
N VAL A 223 -18.24 19.74 15.53
CA VAL A 223 -17.46 19.30 14.37
C VAL A 223 -18.40 18.79 13.28
N ARG A 224 -19.35 17.93 13.63
CA ARG A 224 -20.36 17.44 12.69
C ARG A 224 -21.12 18.58 12.02
N GLN A 225 -21.61 19.55 12.80
CA GLN A 225 -22.33 20.71 12.26
C GLN A 225 -21.44 21.57 11.34
N ARG A 226 -20.21 21.88 11.75
CA ARG A 226 -19.27 22.69 10.95
C ARG A 226 -18.88 21.98 9.66
N LEU A 227 -18.52 20.71 9.76
CA LEU A 227 -18.16 19.86 8.64
C LEU A 227 -19.30 19.77 7.62
N HIS A 228 -20.53 19.56 8.10
CA HIS A 228 -21.71 19.54 7.25
C HIS A 228 -21.92 20.86 6.51
N VAL A 229 -21.79 22.01 7.21
CA VAL A 229 -21.92 23.33 6.59
C VAL A 229 -20.83 23.57 5.54
N ILE A 230 -19.59 23.14 5.80
CA ILE A 230 -18.48 23.24 4.84
C ILE A 230 -18.80 22.41 3.59
N VAL A 231 -19.25 21.16 3.79
CA VAL A 231 -19.62 20.25 2.70
C VAL A 231 -20.76 20.83 1.86
N GLU A 232 -21.82 21.27 2.51
CA GLU A 232 -22.99 21.83 1.84
C GLU A 232 -22.63 23.12 1.07
N LYS A 233 -21.87 24.03 1.67
CA LYS A 233 -21.55 25.32 1.05
C LYS A 233 -20.60 25.17 -0.13
N ASN A 234 -19.57 24.32 -0.01
CA ASN A 234 -18.47 24.27 -0.96
C ASN A 234 -18.59 23.13 -1.99
N TYR A 235 -19.41 22.10 -1.71
CA TYR A 235 -19.41 20.85 -2.48
C TYR A 235 -20.80 20.33 -2.86
N LYS A 236 -21.91 21.01 -2.51
CA LYS A 236 -23.26 20.59 -2.90
C LYS A 236 -23.48 20.46 -4.41
N ASN A 237 -22.71 21.19 -5.21
CA ASN A 237 -22.82 21.20 -6.68
C ASN A 237 -21.80 20.29 -7.40
N THR A 238 -20.85 19.67 -6.69
CA THR A 238 -19.82 18.84 -7.34
C THR A 238 -20.31 17.43 -7.70
N GLY A 239 -21.60 17.11 -7.48
CA GLY A 239 -22.19 15.80 -7.82
C GLY A 239 -21.54 14.61 -7.10
N THR A 240 -20.67 14.87 -6.13
CA THR A 240 -19.84 13.86 -5.46
C THR A 240 -20.59 13.42 -4.19
N ALA A 241 -21.76 12.83 -4.36
CA ALA A 241 -22.46 12.20 -3.25
C ALA A 241 -21.74 10.87 -2.93
N VAL A 242 -20.80 10.90 -1.98
CA VAL A 242 -20.06 9.70 -1.60
C VAL A 242 -20.95 8.80 -0.74
N SER A 243 -21.26 7.62 -1.25
CA SER A 243 -21.85 6.53 -0.45
C SER A 243 -20.73 5.77 0.24
N VAL A 244 -20.22 6.31 1.35
CA VAL A 244 -19.10 5.72 2.12
C VAL A 244 -19.42 4.32 2.67
N PHE A 245 -20.70 3.97 2.75
CA PHE A 245 -21.19 2.77 3.44
C PHE A 245 -21.73 1.70 2.49
N GLN A 246 -21.57 1.87 1.17
CA GLN A 246 -21.87 0.76 0.27
C GLN A 246 -20.79 -0.30 0.43
N ASN A 247 -21.17 -1.34 1.17
CA ASN A 247 -20.52 -2.64 1.23
C ASN A 247 -19.86 -2.92 -0.14
N PRO A 248 -18.55 -3.23 -0.23
CA PRO A 248 -17.89 -3.50 -1.52
C PRO A 248 -18.45 -4.75 -2.22
N MET A 249 -19.33 -5.49 -1.55
CA MET A 249 -20.09 -6.62 -2.09
C MET A 249 -21.49 -6.25 -2.61
N ASN A 250 -21.93 -5.01 -2.42
CA ASN A 250 -23.15 -4.47 -3.04
C ASN A 250 -22.76 -3.59 -4.24
N ILE A 251 -21.91 -4.16 -5.09
CA ILE A 251 -21.74 -3.71 -6.46
C ILE A 251 -23.14 -3.84 -7.05
N THR A 252 -23.74 -2.72 -7.45
CA THR A 252 -24.90 -2.75 -8.35
C THR A 252 -24.52 -3.73 -9.45
N PRO A 253 -25.31 -4.79 -9.72
CA PRO A 253 -24.96 -5.76 -10.76
C PRO A 253 -24.48 -4.96 -11.97
N PRO A 254 -23.34 -5.34 -12.58
CA PRO A 254 -22.77 -4.56 -13.67
C PRO A 254 -23.92 -4.16 -14.60
N PRO A 255 -24.00 -2.88 -15.03
CA PRO A 255 -24.98 -2.50 -16.03
C PRO A 255 -24.92 -3.60 -17.09
N GLN A 256 -26.11 -4.16 -17.38
CA GLN A 256 -26.34 -5.32 -18.24
C GLN A 256 -25.25 -5.42 -19.31
N PRO A 257 -24.74 -6.63 -19.63
CA PRO A 257 -23.65 -6.81 -20.58
C PRO A 257 -23.86 -5.81 -21.71
N LEU A 258 -22.88 -4.90 -21.86
CA LEU A 258 -22.93 -3.82 -22.84
C LEU A 258 -23.54 -4.42 -24.10
N PRO A 259 -24.56 -3.76 -24.71
CA PRO A 259 -25.21 -4.31 -25.90
C PRO A 259 -24.09 -4.80 -26.81
N GLU A 260 -24.11 -6.09 -27.20
CA GLU A 260 -23.05 -6.70 -28.00
C GLU A 260 -22.82 -5.80 -29.20
N VAL A 261 -21.82 -4.91 -29.09
CA VAL A 261 -21.47 -3.99 -30.15
C VAL A 261 -20.74 -4.90 -31.11
N ASP A 262 -21.36 -5.12 -32.26
CA ASP A 262 -20.76 -5.81 -33.39
C ASP A 262 -19.31 -5.30 -33.52
N GLU A 263 -18.33 -6.19 -33.46
CA GLU A 263 -16.91 -5.83 -33.47
C GLU A 263 -16.59 -4.96 -34.69
N GLU A 264 -17.32 -5.14 -35.79
CA GLU A 264 -17.23 -4.29 -36.96
C GLU A 264 -17.70 -2.84 -36.72
N GLU A 265 -18.75 -2.63 -35.94
CA GLU A 265 -19.26 -1.30 -35.59
C GLU A 265 -18.30 -0.58 -34.64
N ALA A 266 -17.74 -1.30 -33.67
CA ALA A 266 -16.70 -0.78 -32.78
C ALA A 266 -15.45 -0.37 -33.56
N ASN A 267 -14.97 -1.22 -34.47
CA ASN A 267 -13.81 -0.92 -35.32
C ASN A 267 -14.07 0.29 -36.24
N LYS A 268 -15.28 0.41 -36.81
CA LYS A 268 -15.68 1.59 -37.60
C LYS A 268 -15.72 2.86 -36.75
N ALA A 269 -16.14 2.78 -35.50
CA ALA A 269 -16.17 3.94 -34.59
C ALA A 269 -14.75 4.43 -34.27
N VAL A 270 -13.81 3.52 -34.00
CA VAL A 270 -12.40 3.86 -33.78
C VAL A 270 -11.78 4.53 -35.01
N LEU A 271 -11.98 3.94 -36.20
CA LEU A 271 -11.45 4.51 -37.44
C LEU A 271 -12.03 5.91 -37.75
N LYS A 272 -13.28 6.19 -37.36
CA LYS A 272 -13.86 7.54 -37.50
C LYS A 272 -13.23 8.56 -36.56
N LEU A 273 -12.91 8.14 -35.32
CA LEU A 273 -12.22 9.01 -34.35
C LEU A 273 -10.79 9.32 -34.81
N GLU A 274 -10.05 8.31 -35.25
CA GLU A 274 -8.69 8.49 -35.78
C GLU A 274 -8.68 9.42 -37.02
N LEU A 275 -9.63 9.24 -37.93
CA LEU A 275 -9.79 10.12 -39.09
C LEU A 275 -10.03 11.57 -38.66
N GLY A 276 -10.93 11.81 -37.69
CA GLY A 276 -11.21 13.14 -37.18
C GLY A 276 -9.98 13.78 -36.53
N GLN A 277 -9.18 13.00 -35.81
CA GLN A 277 -7.92 13.47 -35.23
C GLN A 277 -6.91 13.88 -36.31
N TYR A 278 -6.70 13.05 -37.34
CA TYR A 278 -5.77 13.37 -38.43
C TYR A 278 -6.22 14.57 -39.26
N GLU A 279 -7.52 14.72 -39.52
CA GLU A 279 -8.06 15.89 -40.24
C GLU A 279 -7.90 17.18 -39.43
N THR A 280 -8.08 17.11 -38.10
CA THR A 280 -7.88 18.24 -37.19
C THR A 280 -6.40 18.64 -37.14
N GLU A 281 -5.49 17.68 -36.96
CA GLU A 281 -4.04 17.92 -36.95
C GLU A 281 -3.54 18.51 -38.27
N LEU A 282 -4.13 18.10 -39.39
CA LEU A 282 -3.82 18.66 -40.71
C LEU A 282 -4.33 20.10 -40.86
N ALA A 283 -5.49 20.43 -40.26
CA ALA A 283 -6.13 21.73 -40.32
C ALA A 283 -5.47 22.79 -39.41
N GLU A 284 -4.98 22.38 -38.24
CA GLU A 284 -4.28 23.26 -37.28
C GLU A 284 -2.97 23.82 -37.84
N GLY A 285 -2.39 23.18 -38.86
CA GLY A 285 -1.35 23.78 -39.70
C GLY A 285 0.07 23.78 -39.11
N ASP A 286 0.23 23.40 -37.84
CA ASP A 286 1.52 23.36 -37.12
C ASP A 286 2.43 22.17 -37.48
N ALA A 287 1.94 21.23 -38.29
CA ALA A 287 2.73 20.10 -38.79
C ALA A 287 3.74 20.52 -39.88
N ASP A 288 4.96 19.96 -39.83
CA ASP A 288 5.97 20.13 -40.86
C ASP A 288 5.56 19.48 -42.21
N LYS A 289 6.36 19.71 -43.26
CA LYS A 289 6.03 19.23 -44.62
C LYS A 289 6.02 17.71 -44.74
N GLU A 290 6.80 17.00 -43.92
CA GLU A 290 6.89 15.54 -43.96
C GLU A 290 5.70 14.92 -43.22
N ARG A 291 5.37 15.46 -42.04
CA ARG A 291 4.19 15.12 -41.25
C ARG A 291 2.90 15.37 -42.00
N LYS A 292 2.78 16.50 -42.72
CA LYS A 292 1.61 16.78 -43.58
C LYS A 292 1.42 15.73 -44.68
N LYS A 293 2.50 15.29 -45.34
CA LYS A 293 2.43 14.24 -46.36
C LYS A 293 2.03 12.89 -45.75
N TRP A 294 2.56 12.58 -44.57
CA TRP A 294 2.21 11.37 -43.84
C TRP A 294 0.73 11.36 -43.43
N LEU A 295 0.23 12.45 -42.82
CA LEU A 295 -1.18 12.61 -42.45
C LEU A 295 -2.12 12.47 -43.65
N GLN A 296 -1.78 13.07 -44.80
CA GLN A 296 -2.57 12.91 -46.02
C GLN A 296 -2.64 11.45 -46.51
N ASN A 297 -1.56 10.68 -46.36
CA ASN A 297 -1.53 9.27 -46.71
C ASN A 297 -2.33 8.41 -45.73
N GLU A 298 -2.26 8.69 -44.43
CA GLU A 298 -3.04 8.00 -43.40
C GLU A 298 -4.53 8.28 -43.53
N ILE A 299 -4.93 9.54 -43.71
CA ILE A 299 -6.34 9.92 -43.98
C ILE A 299 -6.86 9.14 -45.19
N LYS A 300 -6.07 9.01 -46.26
CA LYS A 300 -6.44 8.23 -47.44
C LYS A 300 -6.60 6.74 -47.13
N THR A 301 -5.72 6.18 -46.32
CA THR A 301 -5.73 4.76 -45.92
C THR A 301 -6.94 4.45 -45.03
N VAL A 302 -7.18 5.26 -43.99
CA VAL A 302 -8.33 5.12 -43.08
C VAL A 302 -9.65 5.31 -43.82
N LYS A 303 -9.75 6.30 -44.74
CA LYS A 303 -10.93 6.44 -45.62
C LYS A 303 -11.15 5.22 -46.50
N GLY A 304 -10.07 4.60 -47.00
CA GLY A 304 -10.14 3.36 -47.76
C GLY A 304 -10.66 2.18 -46.94
N LEU A 305 -10.21 2.05 -45.68
CA LEU A 305 -10.68 1.01 -44.76
C LEU A 305 -12.15 1.21 -44.36
N LEU A 306 -12.60 2.46 -44.18
CA LEU A 306 -14.01 2.78 -43.91
C LEU A 306 -14.95 2.50 -45.11
N GLN A 307 -14.42 2.51 -46.34
CA GLN A 307 -15.19 2.25 -47.56
C GLN A 307 -15.20 0.78 -47.99
N LYS A 308 -14.24 -0.02 -47.52
CA LYS A 308 -14.18 -1.47 -47.80
C LYS A 308 -15.17 -2.18 -46.88
N LYS A 309 -16.31 -2.59 -47.45
CA LYS A 309 -17.20 -3.61 -46.86
C LYS A 309 -16.66 -5.00 -47.13
#